data_AF-A0A317R9Z3-F1
#
_entry.id   AF-A0A317R9Z3-F1
#
_cell.length_a   1.000
_cell.length_b   1.000
_cell.length_c   1.000
_cell.angle_alpha   90.00
_cell.angle_beta   90.00
_cell.angle_gamma   90.00
#
_symmetry.space_group_name_H-M   'P 1'
#
loop_
_entity.id
_entity.type
_entity.pdbx_description
1 polymer ?
#
loop_
_entity_poly.entity_id
_entity_poly.type
_entity_poly.pdbx_seq_one_letter_code
_entity_poly.pdbx_strand_id
1 'polypeptide(L)'
;MPTEAANRHSEALALRLDRMVAHMEAVAARIAFLGRALDLPLRTPADIQTALECDADCQEQRGTRQMRMREELRGLLVMRYTVVARMAASVQVGAPAARDILLVANDRLLARGFDAGAPGLNLRPLFEGIDA
;
A
#
# COMPACT_ATOMS: atom_id res chain seq x y z
N MET A 1 37.20 -10.70 14.76
CA MET A 1 36.53 -10.13 13.58
C MET A 1 35.00 -10.12 13.76
N PRO A 2 34.41 -9.21 14.58
CA PRO A 2 32.95 -9.12 14.76
C PRO A 2 32.28 -8.03 13.89
N THR A 3 33.05 -7.07 13.38
CA THR A 3 32.56 -5.89 12.63
C THR A 3 32.05 -6.24 11.23
N GLU A 4 32.73 -7.13 10.51
CA GLU A 4 32.31 -7.55 9.15
C GLU A 4 31.03 -8.38 9.12
N ALA A 5 30.73 -9.13 10.18
CA ALA A 5 29.50 -9.92 10.28
C ALA A 5 28.29 -9.03 10.59
N ALA A 6 28.47 -8.05 11.49
CA ALA A 6 27.46 -7.04 11.78
C ALA A 6 27.17 -6.16 10.55
N ASN A 7 28.21 -5.76 9.80
CA ASN A 7 28.05 -4.96 8.59
C ASN A 7 27.24 -5.72 7.51
N ARG A 8 27.58 -6.99 7.25
CA ARG A 8 26.83 -7.85 6.32
C ARG A 8 25.36 -8.04 6.71
N HIS A 9 25.08 -8.15 8.01
CA HIS A 9 23.70 -8.26 8.49
C HIS A 9 22.91 -6.96 8.26
N SER A 10 23.53 -5.81 8.50
CA SER A 10 22.91 -4.50 8.28
C SER A 10 22.64 -4.22 6.78
N GLU A 11 23.57 -4.59 5.90
CA GLU A 11 23.40 -4.47 4.44
C GLU A 11 22.27 -5.37 3.93
N ALA A 12 22.20 -6.62 4.41
CA ALA A 12 21.13 -7.55 4.03
C ALA A 12 19.75 -7.06 4.49
N LEU A 13 19.68 -6.44 5.67
CA LEU A 13 18.46 -5.82 6.19
C LEU A 13 18.05 -4.61 5.35
N ALA A 14 18.99 -3.73 4.99
CA ALA A 14 18.73 -2.57 4.14
C ALA A 14 18.18 -2.98 2.76
N LEU A 15 18.78 -3.98 2.11
CA LEU A 15 18.29 -4.54 0.85
C LEU A 15 16.91 -5.18 0.96
N ARG A 16 16.57 -5.75 2.13
CA ARG A 16 15.24 -6.31 2.38
C ARG A 16 14.21 -5.19 2.53
N LEU A 17 14.52 -4.14 3.28
CA LEU A 17 13.64 -2.98 3.46
C LEU A 17 13.40 -2.25 2.14
N ASP A 18 14.43 -2.02 1.33
CA ASP A 18 14.27 -1.37 0.02
C ASP A 18 13.36 -2.17 -0.92
N ARG A 19 13.48 -3.51 -0.91
CA ARG A 19 12.55 -4.38 -1.64
C ARG A 19 11.12 -4.26 -1.13
N MET A 20 10.92 -4.19 0.19
CA MET A 20 9.59 -4.00 0.76
C MET A 20 8.99 -2.65 0.34
N VAL A 21 9.78 -1.57 0.37
CA VAL A 21 9.38 -0.25 -0.13
C VAL A 21 8.98 -0.33 -1.61
N ALA A 22 9.81 -0.92 -2.45
CA ALA A 22 9.52 -1.05 -3.89
C ALA A 22 8.24 -1.87 -4.16
N HIS A 23 7.99 -2.93 -3.40
CA HIS A 23 6.76 -3.71 -3.52
C HIS A 23 5.53 -2.91 -3.08
N MET A 24 5.61 -2.20 -1.94
CA MET A 24 4.50 -1.36 -1.48
C MET A 24 4.22 -0.22 -2.46
N GLU A 25 5.27 0.37 -3.03
CA GLU A 25 5.17 1.39 -4.07
C GLU A 25 4.45 0.85 -5.31
N ALA A 26 4.80 -0.35 -5.79
CA ALA A 26 4.16 -0.96 -6.96
C ALA A 26 2.67 -1.27 -6.71
N VAL A 27 2.33 -1.81 -5.54
CA VAL A 27 0.93 -2.07 -5.16
C VAL A 27 0.14 -0.77 -5.09
N ALA A 28 0.71 0.26 -4.46
CA ALA A 28 0.10 1.57 -4.30
C ALA A 28 -0.11 2.29 -5.66
N ALA A 29 0.85 2.20 -6.57
CA ALA A 29 0.71 2.69 -7.94
C ALA A 29 -0.41 1.97 -8.72
N ARG A 30 -0.53 0.65 -8.55
CA ARG A 30 -1.56 -0.14 -9.22
C ARG A 30 -2.96 0.18 -8.69
N ILE A 31 -3.10 0.34 -7.37
CA ILE A 31 -4.33 0.82 -6.73
C ILE A 31 -4.72 2.19 -7.29
N ALA A 32 -3.76 3.12 -7.38
CA ALA A 32 -4.01 4.46 -7.92
C ALA A 32 -4.50 4.45 -9.37
N PHE A 33 -3.86 3.62 -10.20
CA PHE A 33 -4.25 3.44 -11.59
C PHE A 33 -5.68 2.88 -11.70
N LEU A 34 -5.99 1.81 -10.95
CA LEU A 34 -7.31 1.19 -10.99
C LEU A 34 -8.39 2.13 -10.44
N GLY A 35 -8.09 2.88 -9.38
CA GLY A 35 -8.99 3.91 -8.84
C GLY A 35 -9.36 4.94 -9.89
N ARG A 36 -8.38 5.54 -10.58
CA ARG A 36 -8.65 6.47 -11.70
C ARG A 36 -9.41 5.82 -12.85
N ALA A 37 -9.01 4.61 -13.26
CA ALA A 37 -9.64 3.91 -14.38
C ALA A 37 -11.11 3.54 -14.12
N LEU A 38 -11.49 3.40 -12.85
CA LEU A 38 -12.84 3.06 -12.40
C LEU A 38 -13.63 4.28 -11.88
N ASP A 39 -13.03 5.48 -11.92
CA ASP A 39 -13.56 6.72 -11.35
C ASP A 39 -13.92 6.61 -9.86
N LEU A 40 -13.07 5.91 -9.10
CA LEU A 40 -13.21 5.74 -7.65
C LEU A 40 -12.20 6.65 -6.92
N PRO A 41 -12.66 7.58 -6.06
CA PRO A 41 -11.80 8.57 -5.45
C PRO A 41 -10.78 7.97 -4.45
N LEU A 42 -11.10 6.86 -3.78
CA LEU A 42 -10.26 6.15 -2.80
C LEU A 42 -9.51 7.08 -1.82
N ARG A 43 -10.12 8.18 -1.37
CA ARG A 43 -9.45 9.16 -0.49
C ARG A 43 -9.77 8.94 0.97
N THR A 44 -10.96 8.41 1.25
CA THR A 44 -11.49 8.22 2.59
C THR A 44 -11.73 6.74 2.89
N PRO A 45 -11.81 6.35 4.18
CA PRO A 45 -12.24 5.01 4.56
C PRO A 45 -13.60 4.62 3.96
N ALA A 46 -14.52 5.58 3.80
CA ALA A 46 -15.81 5.35 3.16
C ALA A 46 -15.65 5.00 1.67
N ASP A 47 -14.78 5.70 0.94
CA ASP A 47 -14.51 5.40 -0.47
C ASP A 47 -13.91 3.99 -0.63
N ILE A 48 -13.01 3.60 0.28
CA ILE A 48 -12.42 2.26 0.31
C ILE A 48 -13.50 1.23 0.57
N GLN A 49 -14.39 1.48 1.53
CA GLN A 49 -15.50 0.59 1.85
C GLN A 49 -16.42 0.40 0.65
N THR A 50 -16.79 1.47 -0.05
CA THR A 50 -17.57 1.40 -1.30
C THR A 50 -16.84 0.61 -2.38
N ALA A 51 -15.53 0.79 -2.56
CA ALA A 51 -14.75 -0.02 -3.50
C ALA A 51 -14.68 -1.51 -3.13
N LEU A 52 -14.80 -1.82 -1.83
CA LEU A 52 -14.88 -3.17 -1.26
C LEU A 52 -16.32 -3.73 -1.24
N GLU A 53 -17.33 -2.97 -1.62
CA GLU A 53 -18.70 -3.44 -1.75
C GLU A 53 -18.98 -3.90 -3.19
N CYS A 54 -19.62 -5.06 -3.31
CA CYS A 54 -19.99 -5.66 -4.59
C CYS A 54 -21.51 -5.58 -4.63
N ASP A 55 -22.03 -4.58 -5.32
CA ASP A 55 -23.45 -4.35 -5.54
C ASP A 55 -24.02 -5.32 -6.60
N ALA A 56 -25.35 -5.33 -6.73
CA ALA A 56 -26.05 -6.18 -7.70
C ALA A 56 -25.56 -5.95 -9.14
N ASP A 57 -25.18 -4.71 -9.46
CA ASP A 57 -24.61 -4.35 -10.77
C ASP A 57 -23.30 -5.10 -11.03
N CYS A 58 -22.40 -5.22 -10.05
CA CYS A 58 -21.17 -6.01 -10.20
C CYS A 58 -21.44 -7.49 -10.54
N GLN A 59 -22.60 -8.05 -10.15
CA GLN A 59 -23.00 -9.41 -10.51
C GLN A 59 -23.49 -9.51 -11.96
N GLU A 60 -24.11 -8.46 -12.49
CA GLU A 60 -24.63 -8.40 -13.86
C GLU A 60 -23.52 -8.21 -14.90
N GLN A 61 -22.40 -7.57 -14.55
CA GLN A 61 -21.27 -7.32 -15.47
C GLN A 61 -20.13 -8.36 -15.37
N ARG A 62 -20.43 -9.58 -14.92
CA ARG A 62 -19.46 -10.70 -14.85
C ARG A 62 -18.76 -10.92 -16.20
N GLY A 63 -17.43 -11.00 -16.18
CA GLY A 63 -16.59 -11.25 -17.36
C GLY A 63 -16.18 -9.99 -18.14
N THR A 64 -16.71 -8.80 -17.81
CA THR A 64 -16.28 -7.55 -18.44
C THR A 64 -14.85 -7.16 -18.01
N ARG A 65 -14.18 -6.31 -18.80
CA ARG A 65 -12.89 -5.71 -18.41
C ARG A 65 -13.02 -4.89 -17.12
N GLN A 66 -14.13 -4.17 -16.95
CA GLN A 66 -14.38 -3.33 -15.78
C GLN A 66 -14.55 -4.18 -14.51
N MET A 67 -15.27 -5.30 -14.57
CA MET A 67 -15.40 -6.22 -13.44
C MET A 67 -14.05 -6.79 -13.02
N ARG A 68 -13.22 -7.22 -13.99
CA ARG A 68 -11.85 -7.69 -13.68
C ARG A 68 -10.99 -6.62 -13.00
N MET A 69 -11.11 -5.36 -13.43
CA MET A 69 -10.41 -4.23 -12.79
C MET A 69 -10.93 -3.98 -11.37
N ARG A 70 -12.23 -4.12 -11.13
CA ARG A 70 -12.85 -4.02 -9.79
C ARG A 70 -12.39 -5.16 -8.87
N GLU A 71 -12.41 -6.38 -9.37
CA GLU A 71 -11.91 -7.56 -8.63
C GLU A 71 -10.43 -7.42 -8.28
N GLU A 72 -9.61 -6.97 -9.23
CA GLU A 72 -8.19 -6.69 -8.99
C GLU A 72 -8.01 -5.60 -7.92
N LEU A 73 -8.74 -4.48 -8.03
CA LEU A 73 -8.67 -3.39 -7.06
C LEU A 73 -9.02 -3.87 -5.65
N ARG A 74 -10.11 -4.62 -5.50
CA ARG A 74 -10.54 -5.21 -4.22
C ARG A 74 -9.48 -6.13 -3.66
N GLY A 75 -8.94 -7.02 -4.49
CA GLY A 75 -7.87 -7.94 -4.10
C GLY A 75 -6.64 -7.20 -3.59
N LEU A 76 -6.22 -6.14 -4.28
CA LEU A 76 -5.07 -5.32 -3.89
C LEU A 76 -5.30 -4.53 -2.60
N LEU A 77 -6.51 -3.99 -2.39
CA LEU A 77 -6.87 -3.29 -1.16
C LEU A 77 -6.83 -4.24 0.07
N VAL A 78 -7.44 -5.42 -0.05
CA VAL A 78 -7.44 -6.44 1.02
C VAL A 78 -6.03 -6.99 1.28
N MET A 79 -5.27 -7.26 0.21
CA MET A 79 -3.89 -7.72 0.31
C MET A 79 -3.02 -6.67 1.01
N ARG A 80 -3.12 -5.39 0.61
CA ARG A 80 -2.38 -4.28 1.24
C ARG A 80 -2.68 -4.21 2.73
N TYR A 81 -3.95 -4.23 3.12
CA TYR A 81 -4.36 -4.24 4.53
C TYR A 81 -3.73 -5.40 5.29
N THR A 82 -3.85 -6.61 4.75
CA THR A 82 -3.35 -7.84 5.38
C THR A 82 -1.83 -7.82 5.55
N VAL A 83 -1.10 -7.38 4.52
CA VAL A 83 0.37 -7.29 4.55
C VAL A 83 0.82 -6.26 5.58
N VAL A 84 0.22 -5.07 5.59
CA VAL A 84 0.55 -4.02 6.55
C VAL A 84 0.26 -4.45 7.99
N ALA A 85 -0.90 -5.07 8.24
CA ALA A 85 -1.25 -5.59 9.56
C ALA A 85 -0.24 -6.64 10.04
N ARG A 86 0.17 -7.57 9.16
CA ARG A 86 1.18 -8.58 9.49
C ARG A 86 2.56 -7.98 9.72
N MET A 87 2.96 -6.97 8.96
CA MET A 87 4.22 -6.25 9.18
C MET A 87 4.22 -5.56 10.54
N ALA A 88 3.15 -4.82 10.86
CA ALA A 88 3.03 -4.10 12.12
C ALA A 88 3.02 -5.03 13.34
N ALA A 89 2.39 -6.22 13.23
CA ALA A 89 2.33 -7.22 14.29
C ALA A 89 3.60 -8.09 14.40
N SER A 90 4.49 -8.06 13.41
CA SER A 90 5.71 -8.88 13.42
C SER A 90 6.76 -8.31 14.35
N VAL A 91 7.33 -9.13 15.23
CA VAL A 91 8.44 -8.74 16.12
C VAL A 91 9.68 -8.27 15.33
N GLN A 92 9.85 -8.75 14.09
CA GLN A 92 11.02 -8.42 13.26
C GLN A 92 10.90 -7.06 12.55
N VAL A 93 9.68 -6.54 12.40
CA VAL A 93 9.43 -5.28 11.67
C VAL A 93 8.81 -4.26 12.62
N GLY A 94 7.71 -4.63 13.27
CA GLY A 94 6.99 -3.78 14.20
C GLY A 94 6.25 -2.64 13.52
N ALA A 95 5.39 -1.98 14.29
CA ALA A 95 4.59 -0.86 13.80
C ALA A 95 5.44 0.33 13.28
N PRO A 96 6.56 0.74 13.94
CA PRO A 96 7.35 1.88 13.47
C PRO A 96 7.98 1.65 12.09
N ALA A 97 8.66 0.50 11.87
CA ALA A 97 9.27 0.23 10.58
C ALA A 97 8.21 0.00 9.48
N ALA A 98 7.06 -0.57 9.83
CA ALA A 98 5.94 -0.71 8.89
C ALA A 98 5.42 0.66 8.42
N ARG A 99 5.28 1.63 9.33
CA ARG A 99 4.95 3.03 9.01
C ARG A 99 5.99 3.62 8.07
N ASP A 100 7.27 3.50 8.39
CA ASP A 100 8.33 4.14 7.59
C ASP A 100 8.40 3.56 6.17
N ILE A 101 8.23 2.23 6.02
CA ILE A 101 8.13 1.59 4.70
C ILE A 101 6.99 2.19 3.89
N LEU A 102 5.83 2.41 4.51
CA LEU A 102 4.66 2.98 3.85
C LEU A 102 4.86 4.45 3.47
N LEU A 103 5.46 5.25 4.35
CA LEU A 103 5.76 6.66 4.09
C LEU A 103 6.79 6.82 2.97
N VAL A 104 7.89 6.06 2.99
CA VAL A 104 8.92 6.11 1.93
C VAL A 104 8.34 5.66 0.60
N ALA A 105 7.51 4.60 0.57
CA ALA A 105 6.84 4.18 -0.66
C ALA A 105 5.93 5.29 -1.21
N ASN A 106 5.20 5.99 -0.34
CA ASN A 106 4.36 7.12 -0.73
C ASN A 106 5.18 8.30 -1.26
N ASP A 107 6.30 8.63 -0.61
CA ASP A 107 7.19 9.72 -1.05
C ASP A 107 7.81 9.41 -2.42
N ARG A 108 8.14 8.15 -2.72
CA ARG A 108 8.60 7.74 -4.05
C ARG A 108 7.52 7.92 -5.12
N LEU A 109 6.25 7.64 -4.80
CA LEU A 109 5.14 7.90 -5.72
C LEU A 109 4.91 9.39 -5.95
N LEU A 110 4.96 10.20 -4.89
CA LEU A 110 4.88 11.67 -5.01
C LEU A 110 5.98 12.21 -5.92
N ALA A 111 7.22 11.75 -5.75
CA ALA A 111 8.34 12.12 -6.60
C ALA A 111 8.15 11.70 -8.07
N ARG A 112 7.31 10.70 -8.35
CA ARG A 112 6.93 10.25 -9.70
C ARG A 112 5.68 10.93 -10.25
N GLY A 113 5.13 11.93 -9.56
CA GLY A 113 3.98 12.73 -10.00
C GLY A 113 2.61 12.13 -9.68
N PHE A 114 2.52 11.16 -8.77
CA PHE A 114 1.24 10.71 -8.24
C PHE A 114 0.68 11.76 -7.25
N ASP A 115 -0.64 11.92 -7.20
CA ASP A 115 -1.27 12.77 -6.19
C ASP A 115 -1.13 12.12 -4.79
N ALA A 116 -1.05 12.91 -3.73
CA ALA A 116 -0.94 12.40 -2.35
C ALA A 116 -2.09 11.47 -1.92
N GLY A 117 -3.26 11.61 -2.52
CA GLY A 117 -4.41 10.71 -2.31
C GLY A 117 -4.52 9.59 -3.34
N ALA A 118 -3.74 9.62 -4.43
CA ALA A 118 -3.86 8.65 -5.53
C ALA A 118 -3.64 7.19 -5.10
N PRO A 119 -2.71 6.83 -4.20
CA PRO A 119 -2.51 5.44 -3.80
C PRO A 119 -3.59 4.87 -2.85
N GLY A 120 -4.71 5.57 -2.72
CA GLY A 120 -5.89 5.09 -2.02
C GLY A 120 -5.98 5.50 -0.55
N LEU A 121 -5.06 6.35 -0.07
CA LEU A 121 -5.15 7.09 1.21
C LEU A 121 -3.94 8.03 1.33
N ASN A 122 -4.14 9.28 1.76
CA ASN A 122 -3.01 10.10 2.20
C ASN A 122 -2.52 9.57 3.55
N LEU A 123 -1.31 9.00 3.56
CA LEU A 123 -0.76 8.34 4.74
C LEU A 123 -0.22 9.31 5.79
N ARG A 124 0.21 10.51 5.41
CA ARG A 124 0.85 11.45 6.35
C ARG A 124 -0.09 11.87 7.50
N PRO A 125 -1.35 12.27 7.24
CA PRO A 125 -2.28 12.65 8.31
C PRO A 125 -2.63 11.50 9.28
N LEU A 126 -2.45 10.24 8.87
CA LEU A 126 -2.69 9.09 9.76
C LEU A 126 -1.60 8.92 10.81
N PHE A 127 -0.42 9.50 10.56
CA PHE A 127 0.75 9.33 11.40
C PHE A 127 1.30 10.66 11.96
N GLU A 128 0.71 11.79 11.59
CA GLU A 128 0.97 13.09 12.20
C GLU A 128 0.50 13.06 13.67
N GLY A 129 1.37 13.46 14.60
CA GLY A 129 1.09 13.43 16.04
C GLY A 129 1.32 12.07 16.72
N ILE A 130 1.75 11.05 15.97
CA ILE A 130 2.26 9.78 16.51
C ILE A 130 3.80 9.85 16.50
N ASP A 131 4.36 10.88 17.12
CA ASP A 131 5.77 10.93 17.47
C ASP A 131 5.86 10.47 18.93
N ALA A 132 6.46 9.31 19.16
CA ALA A 132 6.84 8.78 20.47
C ALA A 132 8.33 8.42 20.44
#